data_AF-A0A2H9T9Y7-F1
#
_entry.id   AF-A0A2H9T9Y7-F1
#
_cell.length_a   1.000
_cell.length_b   1.000
_cell.length_c   1.000
_cell.angle_alpha   90.00
_cell.angle_beta   90.00
_cell.angle_gamma   90.00
#
_symmetry.space_group_name_H-M   'P 1'
#
loop_
_entity.id
_entity.type
_entity.pdbx_description
1 polymer ?
#
loop_
_entity_poly.entity_id
_entity_poly.type
_entity_poly.pdbx_seq_one_letter_code
_entity_poly.pdbx_strand_id
1 'polypeptide(L)' 'MKKSRYSETQIVKILKEVKAGRLVKEVCREYGISDATYYN' A
#
# COMPACT_ATOMS: atom_id res chain seq x y z
N MET A 1 -21.43 3.38 6.07
CA MET A 1 -20.11 3.70 5.46
C MET A 1 -19.51 2.40 4.96
N LYS A 2 -19.12 2.28 3.69
CA LYS A 2 -18.46 1.05 3.19
C LYS A 2 -17.20 0.84 4.03
N LYS A 3 -17.06 -0.35 4.62
CA LYS A 3 -15.87 -0.70 5.40
C LYS A 3 -14.68 -0.65 4.44
N SER A 4 -13.67 0.16 4.74
CA SER A 4 -12.45 0.18 3.93
C SER A 4 -11.86 -1.23 3.90
N ARG A 5 -11.48 -1.68 2.70
CA ARG A 5 -10.82 -2.98 2.51
C ARG A 5 -9.44 -3.02 3.18
N TYR A 6 -8.84 -1.85 3.41
CA TYR A 6 -7.53 -1.67 4.01
C TYR A 6 -7.62 -0.86 5.31
N SER A 7 -6.84 -1.26 6.31
CA SER A 7 -6.69 -0.45 7.52
C SER A 7 -5.81 0.77 7.26
N GLU A 8 -6.06 1.87 7.97
CA GLU A 8 -5.23 3.07 7.88
C GLU A 8 -3.76 2.78 8.22
N THR A 9 -3.53 1.92 9.22
CA THR A 9 -2.18 1.45 9.58
C THR A 9 -1.46 0.75 8.43
N GLN A 10 -2.18 -0.05 7.64
CA GLN A 10 -1.61 -0.72 6.47
C GLN A 10 -1.24 0.28 5.38
N ILE A 11 -2.10 1.27 5.11
CA ILE A 11 -1.84 2.33 4.13
C ILE A 11 -0.60 3.12 4.54
N VAL A 12 -0.52 3.57 5.80
CA VAL A 12 0.61 4.35 6.31
C VAL A 12 1.92 3.55 6.25
N LYS A 13 1.90 2.25 6.56
CA LYS A 13 3.09 1.39 6.43
C LYS A 13 3.57 1.30 4.99
N ILE A 14 2.68 1.00 4.05
CA ILE A 14 3.01 0.90 2.62
C ILE A 14 3.65 2.19 2.10
N LEU A 15 3.08 3.36 2.45
CA LEU A 15 3.62 4.65 2.03
C LEU A 15 5.00 4.94 2.66
N LYS A 16 5.23 4.54 3.91
CA LYS A 16 6.54 4.69 4.57
C LYS A 16 7.62 3.84 3.92
N GLU A 17 7.30 2.58 3.60
CA GLU A 17 8.23 1.66 2.94
C GLU A 17 8.68 2.18 1.57
N VAL A 18 7.73 2.71 0.77
CA VAL A 18 8.07 3.32 -0.52
C VAL A 18 8.88 4.62 -0.33
N LYS A 19 8.51 5.47 0.64
CA LYS A 19 9.31 6.66 0.98
C LYS A 19 10.72 6.33 1.48
N ALA A 20 10.91 5.17 2.09
CA ALA A 20 12.22 4.65 2.50
C ALA A 20 13.06 4.10 1.32
N GLY A 21 12.53 4.17 0.09
CA GLY A 21 13.25 3.79 -1.13
C GLY A 21 12.91 2.41 -1.66
N ARG A 22 11.95 1.68 -1.06
CA ARG A 22 11.50 0.39 -1.61
C ARG A 22 10.70 0.60 -2.89
N LEU A 23 10.84 -0.33 -3.83
CA LEU A 23 10.10 -0.30 -5.08
C LEU A 23 8.61 -0.56 -4.84
N VAL A 24 7.75 0.31 -5.39
CA VAL A 24 6.28 0.19 -5.29
C VAL A 24 5.81 -1.21 -5.67
N LYS A 25 6.35 -1.79 -6.76
CA LYS A 25 5.99 -3.12 -7.23
C LYS A 25 6.27 -4.23 -6.20
N GLU A 26 7.36 -4.11 -5.45
CA GLU A 26 7.71 -5.09 -4.40
C GLU A 26 6.80 -4.93 -3.19
N VAL A 27 6.57 -3.70 -2.75
CA VAL A 27 5.67 -3.40 -1.64
C VAL A 27 4.24 -3.82 -1.97
N CYS A 28 3.74 -3.51 -3.17
CA CYS A 28 2.41 -3.94 -3.62
C CYS A 28 2.26 -5.47 -3.60
N ARG A 29 3.28 -6.20 -4.08
CA ARG A 29 3.29 -7.67 -4.06
C ARG A 29 3.31 -8.24 -2.64
N GLU A 30 4.11 -7.68 -1.74
CA GLU A 30 4.22 -8.12 -0.35
C GLU A 30 2.90 -7.91 0.42
N TYR A 31 2.26 -6.77 0.22
CA TYR A 31 1.02 -6.41 0.92
C TYR A 31 -0.25 -6.87 0.21
N GLY A 32 -0.13 -7.59 -0.92
CA GLY A 32 -1.26 -8.16 -1.67
C GLY A 32 -2.18 -7.10 -2.28
N ILE A 33 -1.63 -5.94 -2.66
CA ILE A 33 -2.36 -4.88 -3.38
C ILE A 33 -1.86 -4.76 -4.81
N SER A 34 -2.72 -4.29 -5.71
CA SER A 34 -2.29 -3.97 -7.07
C SER A 34 -1.61 -2.60 -7.12
N ASP A 35 -0.78 -2.37 -8.13
CA ASP A 35 -0.17 -1.06 -8.37
C ASP A 35 -1.26 0.00 -8.58
N ALA A 36 -2.36 -0.36 -9.24
CA ALA A 36 -3.51 0.52 -9.43
C ALA A 36 -4.14 0.98 -8.10
N THR A 37 -4.17 0.12 -7.07
CA THR A 37 -4.65 0.52 -5.74
C THR A 37 -3.71 1.50 -5.05
N TYR A 38 -2.40 1.41 -5.31
CA TYR A 38 -1.43 2.33 -4.74
C TYR A 38 -1.51 3.75 -5.35
N TYR A 39 -1.89 3.86 -6.62
CA TYR A 39 -1.94 5.15 -7.35
C TYR A 39 -3.34 5.80 -7.41
N ASN A 40 -4.36 5.21 -6.77
CA ASN A 40 -5.74 5.72 -6.72
C ASN A 40 -6.01 6.42 -5.38
#